data_AF-A0A6G5QGJ2-F1
#
_entry.id   AF-A0A6G5QGJ2-F1
#
_cell.length_a   1.000
_cell.length_b   1.000
_cell.length_c   1.000
_cell.angle_alpha   90.00
_cell.angle_beta   90.00
_cell.angle_gamma   90.00
#
_symmetry.space_group_name_H-M   'P 1'
#
loop_
_entity.id
_entity.type
_entity.pdbx_description
1 polymer ?
#
loop_
_entity_poly.entity_id
_entity_poly.type
_entity_poly.pdbx_seq_one_letter_code
_entity_poly.pdbx_strand_id
1 'polypeptide(L)' 'MSENFEEKIKKAEEILSKLDKEDVALDESIKLHNEGKELLKQARLILENAKLSIEQVNE' A
#
# COMPACT_ATOMS: atom_id res chain seq x y z
N MET A 1 -9.01 -13.11 -7.46
CA MET A 1 -7.64 -12.75 -6.99
C MET A 1 -7.48 -11.22 -6.88
N SER A 2 -8.54 -10.48 -6.48
CA SER A 2 -8.49 -9.01 -6.33
C SER A 2 -8.12 -8.56 -4.91
N GLU A 3 -8.08 -9.51 -3.97
CA GLU A 3 -7.92 -9.26 -2.54
C GLU A 3 -6.59 -8.57 -2.20
N ASN A 4 -5.52 -8.87 -2.94
CA ASN A 4 -4.18 -8.41 -2.57
C ASN A 4 -3.91 -6.91 -2.82
N PHE A 5 -4.65 -6.25 -3.72
CA PHE A 5 -4.50 -4.81 -3.96
C PHE A 5 -5.36 -3.99 -2.99
N GLU A 6 -6.66 -4.31 -2.93
CA GLU A 6 -7.60 -3.61 -2.05
C GLU A 6 -7.21 -3.76 -0.58
N GLU A 7 -6.75 -4.94 -0.14
CA GLU A 7 -6.27 -5.10 1.24
C GLU A 7 -5.05 -4.25 1.55
N LYS A 8 -4.12 -4.08 0.59
CA LYS A 8 -2.93 -3.24 0.80
C LYS A 8 -3.27 -1.77 0.86
N ILE A 9 -4.22 -1.33 0.03
CA ILE A 9 -4.76 0.04 0.09
C ILE A 9 -5.47 0.26 1.43
N LYS A 10 -6.35 -0.65 1.85
CA LYS A 10 -7.02 -0.56 3.16
C LYS A 10 -6.04 -0.47 4.32
N LYS A 11 -4.99 -1.31 4.32
CA LYS A 11 -3.95 -1.24 5.35
C LYS A 11 -3.19 0.09 5.33
N ALA A 12 -2.90 0.64 4.15
CA ALA A 12 -2.27 1.96 4.04
C ALA A 12 -3.18 3.07 4.57
N GLU A 13 -4.49 3.00 4.31
CA GLU A 13 -5.49 3.92 4.88
C GLU A 13 -5.61 3.80 6.40
N GLU A 14 -5.58 2.58 6.95
CA GLU A 14 -5.54 2.36 8.40
C GLU A 14 -4.29 2.95 9.04
N ILE A 15 -3.13 2.82 8.39
CA ILE A 15 -1.87 3.39 8.84
C ILE A 15 -1.92 4.92 8.83
N LEU A 16 -2.47 5.51 7.77
CA LEU A 16 -2.73 6.95 7.69
C LEU A 16 -3.66 7.41 8.81
N SER A 17 -4.75 6.68 9.04
CA SER A 17 -5.73 6.99 10.09
C SER A 17 -5.14 6.83 11.50
N LYS A 18 -4.15 5.93 11.68
CA LYS A 18 -3.36 5.85 12.92
C LYS A 18 -2.43 7.04 13.05
N LEU A 19 -1.68 7.42 12.01
CA LEU A 19 -0.78 8.59 12.01
C LEU A 19 -1.52 9.91 12.27
N ASP A 20 -2.79 10.02 11.87
CA ASP A 20 -3.63 11.20 12.12
C ASP A 20 -4.05 11.33 13.60
N LYS A 21 -3.93 10.27 14.40
CA LYS A 21 -4.20 10.36 15.84
C LYS A 21 -3.04 11.07 16.54
N GLU A 22 -3.38 12.11 17.29
CA GLU A 22 -2.46 12.93 18.11
C GLU A 22 -1.61 12.14 19.13
N ASP A 23 -1.92 10.85 19.36
CA ASP A 23 -1.28 9.99 20.38
C ASP A 23 -0.29 8.97 19.78
N VAL A 24 0.16 9.13 18.53
CA VAL A 24 1.17 8.22 17.97
C VAL A 24 2.55 8.59 18.49
N ALA A 25 3.13 7.70 19.31
CA ALA A 25 4.51 7.80 19.74
C ALA A 25 5.46 7.88 18.54
N LEU A 26 6.55 8.65 18.65
CA LEU A 26 7.53 8.84 17.56
C LEU A 26 8.03 7.50 16.97
N ASP A 27 8.24 6.50 17.81
CA ASP A 27 8.66 5.15 17.42
C ASP A 27 7.60 4.44 16.56
N GLU A 28 6.31 4.58 16.91
CA GLU A 28 5.20 4.08 16.11
C GLU A 28 5.04 4.86 14.81
N SER A 29 5.23 6.18 14.83
CA SER A 29 5.19 7.01 13.61
C SER A 29 6.20 6.53 12.58
N ILE A 30 7.43 6.18 13.00
CA ILE A 30 8.47 5.68 12.12
C ILE A 30 8.11 4.30 11.56
N LYS A 31 7.55 3.41 12.38
CA LYS A 31 7.09 2.07 11.93
C LYS A 31 5.94 2.19 10.94
N LEU A 32 4.91 2.94 11.28
CA LEU A 32 3.74 3.23 10.46
C LEU A 32 4.15 3.85 9.11
N HIS A 33 5.07 4.82 9.14
CA HIS A 33 5.58 5.41 7.91
C HIS A 33 6.27 4.39 7.00
N ASN A 34 7.17 3.55 7.54
CA ASN A 34 7.85 2.52 6.76
C ASN A 34 6.87 1.47 6.22
N GLU A 35 5.93 1.03 7.05
CA GLU A 35 4.92 0.03 6.68
C GLU A 35 3.97 0.57 5.60
N GLY A 36 3.49 1.81 5.72
CA GLY A 36 2.68 2.46 4.70
C GLY A 36 3.43 2.63 3.38
N LYS A 37 4.73 2.93 3.43
CA LYS A 37 5.60 3.06 2.24
C LYS A 37 5.78 1.73 1.52
N GLU A 38 5.96 0.64 2.26
CA GLU A 38 6.06 -0.73 1.72
C GLU A 38 4.74 -1.17 1.08
N LEU A 39 3.61 -0.94 1.76
CA LEU A 39 2.27 -1.27 1.25
C LEU A 39 1.96 -0.53 -0.05
N LEU A 40 2.25 0.77 -0.12
CA LEU A 40 2.10 1.58 -1.33
C LEU A 40 3.01 1.09 -2.47
N LYS A 41 4.22 0.62 -2.16
CA LYS A 41 5.15 0.05 -3.15
C LYS A 41 4.61 -1.26 -3.71
N GLN A 42 4.07 -2.13 -2.85
CA GLN A 42 3.45 -3.38 -3.28
C GLN A 42 2.17 -3.14 -4.09
N ALA A 43 1.33 -2.18 -3.69
CA ALA A 43 0.14 -1.80 -4.45
C ALA A 43 0.51 -1.30 -5.86
N ARG A 44 1.57 -0.49 -5.98
CA ARG A 44 2.14 -0.07 -7.28
C ARG A 44 2.62 -1.25 -8.12
N LEU A 45 3.35 -2.20 -7.53
CA LEU A 45 3.81 -3.39 -8.25
C LEU A 45 2.65 -4.24 -8.79
N ILE A 46 1.54 -4.34 -8.06
CA ILE A 46 0.35 -5.05 -8.55
C ILE A 46 -0.24 -4.35 -9.77
N LEU A 47 -0.37 -3.02 -9.72
CA LEU A 47 -0.83 -2.23 -10.87
C LEU A 47 0.12 -2.35 -12.07
N GLU A 48 1.42 -2.32 -11.84
CA GLU A 48 2.43 -2.43 -12.88
C GLU A 48 2.41 -3.81 -13.55
N ASN A 49 2.31 -4.88 -12.75
CA ASN A 49 2.16 -6.24 -13.27
C ASN A 49 0.84 -6.43 -14.04
N ALA A 50 -0.26 -5.85 -13.56
CA ALA A 50 -1.54 -5.89 -14.26
C ALA A 50 -1.45 -5.14 -15.61
N LYS A 51 -0.79 -3.98 -15.63
CA LYS A 51 -0.57 -3.21 -16.85
C LYS A 51 0.32 -3.95 -17.85
N LEU A 52 1.45 -4.51 -17.40
CA LEU A 52 2.34 -5.33 -18.23
C LEU A 52 1.62 -6.55 -18.82
N SER A 53 0.77 -7.20 -18.02
CA SER A 53 -0.03 -8.35 -18.48
C SER A 53 -1.01 -7.96 -19.60
N ILE A 54 -1.56 -6.74 -19.56
CA ILE A 54 -2.44 -6.22 -20.62
C ILE A 54 -1.63 -5.86 -21.87
N GLU A 55 -0.47 -5.21 -21.71
CA GLU A 55 0.39 -4.86 -22.85
C GLU A 55 0.91 -6.09 -23.59
N GLN A 56 1.25 -7.18 -22.89
CA GLN A 56 1.72 -8.43 -23.50
C GLN A 56 0.64 -9.21 -24.27
N VAL A 57 -0.64 -8.98 -23.99
CA VAL A 57 -1.75 -9.66 -24.69
C VAL A 57 -2.13 -8.94 -25.99
N ASN A 58 -1.60 -7.74 -26.21
CA ASN A 58 -1.93 -6.89 -27.35
C ASN A 58 -0.90 -6.96 -28.50
N GLU A 59 0.03 -7.92 -28.46
CA GLU A 59 0.99 -8.28 -29.52
C GLU A 59 0.68 -9.69 -30.08
#